data_AF-A0A6M3L0T5-F1
#
_entry.id   AF-A0A6M3L0T5-F1
#
_cell.length_a   1.000
_cell.length_b   1.000
_cell.length_c   1.000
_cell.angle_alpha   90.00
_cell.angle_beta   90.00
_cell.angle_gamma   90.00
#
_symmetry.space_group_name_H-M   'P 1'
#
loop_
_entity.id
_entity.type
_entity.pdbx_description
1 polymer ?
#
loop_
_entity_poly.entity_id
_entity_poly.type
_entity_poly.pdbx_seq_one_letter_code
_entity_poly.pdbx_strand_id
1 'polypeptide(L)'
;MPVNLDKINETKLNAAAKLLLDQLPDNCGELVYDIQKDYQLPLWHLLCGILLSMHQEGRLSAFTVDPSWKEGFRQESLQCQQCNKIFKPVNIGQLFCSNDCGEQHELTKRILQGQAATKERAKHDKEILENARKLIPDFKTPEPELISDITADPNTKPSDWGEASTLLSEA
;
A
#
# COMPACT_ATOMS: atom_id res chain seq x y z
N MET A 1 -10.97 10.77 -18.70
CA MET A 1 -11.78 10.77 -19.95
C MET A 1 -12.71 9.58 -19.89
N PRO A 2 -14.04 9.74 -20.02
CA PRO A 2 -14.95 8.61 -20.04
C PRO A 2 -14.68 7.78 -21.30
N VAL A 3 -14.30 6.51 -21.11
CA VAL A 3 -14.16 5.56 -22.21
C VAL A 3 -15.57 5.26 -22.72
N ASN A 4 -15.83 5.59 -23.98
CA ASN A 4 -17.12 5.31 -24.62
C ASN A 4 -17.18 3.79 -24.90
N LEU A 5 -17.81 3.06 -23.97
CA LEU A 5 -17.88 1.59 -23.97
C LEU A 5 -18.75 1.04 -25.11
N ASP A 6 -19.61 1.86 -25.71
CA ASP A 6 -20.59 1.44 -26.73
C ASP A 6 -19.99 1.08 -28.09
N LYS A 7 -18.66 1.19 -28.25
CA LYS A 7 -17.93 0.84 -29.48
C LYS A 7 -16.89 -0.26 -29.32
N ILE A 8 -16.88 -0.97 -28.19
CA ILE A 8 -15.99 -2.12 -28.01
C ILE A 8 -16.57 -3.29 -28.81
N ASN A 9 -16.07 -3.45 -30.03
CA ASN A 9 -16.46 -4.54 -30.91
C ASN A 9 -15.74 -5.82 -30.47
N GLU A 10 -16.50 -6.87 -30.17
CA GLU A 10 -16.01 -8.19 -29.77
C GLU A 10 -14.95 -8.75 -30.74
N THR A 11 -15.08 -8.48 -32.04
CA THR A 11 -14.10 -8.88 -33.05
C THR A 11 -12.73 -8.23 -32.80
N LYS A 12 -12.71 -6.96 -32.37
CA LYS A 12 -11.46 -6.26 -32.04
C LYS A 12 -10.84 -6.80 -30.76
N LEU A 13 -11.66 -7.13 -29.76
CA LEU A 13 -11.17 -7.76 -28.52
C LEU A 13 -10.57 -9.13 -28.80
N ASN A 14 -11.22 -9.97 -29.60
CA ASN A 14 -10.69 -11.26 -30.01
C ASN A 14 -9.41 -11.12 -30.84
N ALA A 15 -9.32 -10.13 -31.73
CA ALA A 15 -8.09 -9.85 -32.47
C ALA A 15 -6.94 -9.42 -31.55
N ALA A 16 -7.21 -8.54 -30.57
CA ALA A 16 -6.23 -8.13 -29.58
C ALA A 16 -5.78 -9.31 -28.69
N ALA A 17 -6.71 -10.16 -28.27
CA ALA A 17 -6.41 -11.36 -27.50
C ALA A 17 -5.49 -12.33 -28.27
N LYS A 18 -5.73 -12.53 -29.57
CA LYS A 18 -4.83 -13.32 -30.43
C LYS A 18 -3.43 -12.75 -30.48
N LEU A 19 -3.31 -11.43 -30.70
CA LEU A 19 -2.00 -10.77 -30.70
C LEU A 19 -1.23 -10.97 -29.39
N LEU A 20 -1.92 -10.94 -28.24
CA LEU A 20 -1.30 -11.19 -26.94
C LEU A 20 -0.86 -12.65 -26.79
N LEU A 21 -1.68 -13.60 -27.25
CA LEU A 21 -1.32 -15.02 -27.27
C LEU A 21 -0.10 -15.31 -28.13
N ASP A 22 0.03 -14.63 -29.27
CA ASP A 22 1.18 -14.75 -30.16
C ASP A 22 2.48 -14.23 -29.52
N GLN A 23 2.41 -13.48 -28.40
CA GLN A 23 3.58 -13.05 -27.63
C GLN A 23 3.98 -14.02 -26.51
N LEU A 24 3.16 -15.03 -26.24
CA LEU A 24 3.46 -16.03 -25.20
C LEU A 24 4.46 -17.08 -25.72
N PRO A 25 5.21 -17.74 -24.83
CA PRO A 25 6.08 -18.84 -25.22
C PRO A 25 5.33 -19.94 -25.99
N ASP A 26 6.07 -20.64 -26.86
CA ASP A 26 5.57 -21.80 -27.59
C ASP A 26 4.90 -22.79 -26.61
N ASN A 27 3.81 -23.43 -27.06
CA ASN A 27 2.92 -24.33 -26.31
C ASN A 27 1.86 -23.64 -25.40
N CYS A 28 2.00 -22.36 -25.05
CA CYS A 28 0.95 -21.66 -24.29
C CYS A 28 -0.31 -21.43 -25.14
N GLY A 29 -0.13 -21.19 -26.44
CA GLY A 29 -1.25 -20.98 -27.37
C GLY A 29 -2.18 -22.18 -27.46
N GLU A 30 -1.63 -23.39 -27.62
CA GLU A 30 -2.41 -24.64 -27.74
C GLU A 30 -3.27 -24.88 -26.51
N LEU A 31 -2.68 -24.77 -25.31
CA LEU A 31 -3.41 -24.93 -24.05
C LEU A 31 -4.59 -23.95 -23.94
N VAL A 32 -4.39 -22.69 -24.32
CA VAL A 32 -5.44 -21.67 -24.25
C VAL A 32 -6.53 -21.95 -25.28
N TYR A 33 -6.19 -22.44 -26.49
CA TYR A 33 -7.18 -22.83 -27.49
C TYR A 33 -7.97 -24.07 -27.09
N ASP A 34 -7.35 -25.06 -26.45
CA ASP A 34 -8.04 -26.25 -25.95
C ASP A 34 -9.07 -25.87 -24.87
N ILE A 35 -8.67 -25.04 -23.90
CA ILE A 35 -9.58 -24.51 -22.88
C ILE A 35 -10.69 -23.67 -23.54
N GLN A 36 -10.34 -22.81 -24.51
CA GLN A 36 -11.34 -22.02 -25.22
C GLN A 36 -12.40 -22.90 -25.88
N LYS A 37 -11.97 -24.00 -26.50
CA LYS A 37 -12.83 -24.95 -27.20
C LYS A 37 -13.72 -25.73 -26.23
N ASP A 38 -13.17 -26.20 -25.12
CA ASP A 38 -13.89 -26.99 -24.12
C ASP A 38 -14.99 -26.18 -23.43
N TYR A 39 -14.72 -24.91 -23.14
CA TYR A 39 -15.65 -24.04 -22.41
C TYR A 39 -16.47 -23.09 -23.31
N GLN A 40 -16.21 -23.08 -24.63
CA GLN A 40 -16.87 -22.22 -25.61
C GLN A 40 -16.86 -20.71 -25.26
N LEU A 41 -15.78 -20.26 -24.61
CA LEU A 41 -15.64 -18.86 -24.19
C LEU A 41 -14.95 -18.01 -25.27
N PRO A 42 -15.27 -16.71 -25.40
CA PRO A 42 -14.47 -15.82 -26.23
C PRO A 42 -13.05 -15.72 -25.68
N LEU A 43 -12.06 -15.71 -26.58
CA LEU A 43 -10.64 -15.79 -26.24
C LEU A 43 -10.21 -14.68 -25.28
N TRP A 44 -10.72 -13.47 -25.49
CA TRP A 44 -10.41 -12.32 -24.64
C TRP A 44 -10.95 -12.49 -23.21
N HIS A 45 -12.11 -13.13 -23.02
CA HIS A 45 -12.64 -13.42 -21.68
C HIS A 45 -11.73 -14.38 -20.93
N LEU A 46 -11.25 -15.42 -21.63
CA LEU A 46 -10.35 -16.41 -21.05
C LEU A 46 -9.04 -15.76 -20.58
N LEU A 47 -8.42 -14.93 -21.42
CA LEU A 47 -7.21 -14.18 -21.05
C LEU A 47 -7.45 -13.24 -19.87
N CYS A 48 -8.56 -12.50 -19.86
CA CYS A 48 -8.91 -11.64 -18.72
C CYS A 48 -9.09 -12.45 -17.43
N GLY A 49 -9.71 -13.63 -17.49
CA GLY A 49 -9.89 -14.53 -16.35
C GLY A 49 -8.55 -15.03 -15.80
N ILE A 50 -7.64 -15.46 -16.68
CA ILE A 50 -6.29 -15.90 -16.30
C ILE A 50 -5.53 -14.75 -15.62
N LEU A 51 -5.53 -13.55 -16.22
CA LEU A 51 -4.86 -12.38 -15.65
C LEU A 51 -5.46 -11.98 -14.29
N LEU A 52 -6.78 -12.06 -14.14
CA LEU A 52 -7.45 -11.76 -12.88
C LEU A 52 -7.08 -12.78 -11.79
N SER A 53 -7.06 -14.08 -12.12
CA SER A 53 -6.63 -15.14 -11.19
C SER A 53 -5.18 -14.94 -10.76
N MET A 54 -4.26 -14.67 -11.70
CA MET A 54 -2.86 -14.39 -11.37
C MET A 54 -2.70 -13.13 -10.50
N HIS A 55 -3.56 -12.12 -10.68
CA HIS A 55 -3.58 -10.93 -9.83
C HIS A 55 -4.06 -11.25 -8.41
N GLN A 56 -5.16 -12.00 -8.27
CA GLN A 56 -5.71 -12.43 -6.98
C GLN A 56 -4.73 -13.31 -6.20
N GLU A 57 -3.96 -14.15 -6.89
CA GLU A 57 -2.89 -14.97 -6.32
C GLU A 57 -1.62 -14.18 -5.98
N GLY A 58 -1.56 -12.88 -6.30
CA GLY A 58 -0.37 -12.05 -6.11
C GLY A 58 0.80 -12.42 -7.01
N ARG A 59 0.59 -13.26 -8.04
CA ARG A 59 1.60 -13.67 -9.01
C ARG A 59 1.90 -12.58 -10.04
N LEU A 60 0.93 -11.71 -10.29
CA LEU A 60 1.19 -10.43 -10.96
C LEU A 60 1.63 -9.41 -9.90
N SER A 61 2.94 -9.22 -9.74
CA SER A 61 3.46 -8.01 -9.11
C SER A 61 2.90 -6.82 -9.88
N ALA A 62 2.28 -5.87 -9.16
CA ALA A 62 1.58 -4.70 -9.72
C ALA A 62 2.16 -4.28 -11.07
N PHE A 63 1.38 -4.42 -12.17
CA PHE A 63 1.78 -4.20 -13.57
C PHE A 63 2.90 -3.16 -13.71
N THR A 64 4.14 -3.57 -13.55
CA THR A 64 5.28 -2.79 -13.97
C THR A 64 5.39 -3.11 -15.44
N VAL A 65 4.80 -2.25 -16.26
CA VAL A 65 5.23 -2.13 -17.65
C VAL A 65 6.69 -1.75 -17.55
N ASP A 66 7.57 -2.75 -17.49
CA ASP A 66 8.99 -2.54 -17.70
C ASP A 66 9.08 -2.00 -19.12
N PRO A 67 9.52 -0.76 -19.35
CA PRO A 67 9.60 -0.20 -20.69
C PRO A 67 10.86 -0.65 -21.42
N SER A 68 11.71 -1.48 -20.81
CA SER A 68 12.97 -1.95 -21.38
C SER A 68 12.82 -2.75 -22.69
N TRP A 69 11.67 -3.41 -22.90
CA TRP A 69 11.31 -4.13 -24.14
C TRP A 69 11.24 -3.23 -25.38
N LYS A 70 11.07 -1.91 -25.22
CA LYS A 70 11.09 -0.97 -26.35
C LYS A 70 12.47 -0.32 -26.43
N GLU A 71 13.32 -0.85 -27.31
CA GLU A 71 14.63 -0.27 -27.60
C GLU A 71 14.53 1.26 -27.76
N GLY A 72 15.20 2.00 -26.87
CA GLY A 72 15.26 3.46 -26.91
C GLY A 72 14.37 4.20 -25.90
N PHE A 73 13.46 3.55 -25.17
CA PHE A 73 12.72 4.23 -24.10
C PHE A 73 13.61 4.39 -22.85
N ARG A 74 14.28 5.53 -22.74
CA ARG A 74 14.99 5.93 -21.52
C ARG A 74 14.13 6.92 -20.77
N GLN A 75 13.77 6.61 -19.54
CA GLN A 75 13.14 7.59 -18.66
C GLN A 75 14.13 8.72 -18.33
N GLU A 76 13.62 9.94 -18.26
CA GLU A 76 14.40 11.09 -17.80
C GLU A 76 14.87 10.86 -16.36
N SER A 77 16.02 11.44 -16.03
CA SER A 77 16.55 11.35 -14.67
C SER A 77 15.65 12.15 -13.73
N LEU A 78 15.24 11.54 -12.62
CA LEU A 78 14.38 12.12 -11.61
C LEU A 78 15.18 12.47 -10.36
N GLN A 79 14.66 13.38 -9.54
CA GLN A 79 15.19 13.68 -8.23
C GLN A 79 14.43 12.89 -7.15
N CYS A 80 15.15 12.16 -6.30
CA CYS A 80 14.54 11.38 -5.23
C CYS A 80 13.90 12.31 -4.19
N GLN A 81 12.62 12.09 -3.87
CA GLN A 81 11.89 12.93 -2.90
C GLN A 81 12.40 12.85 -1.45
N GLN A 82 13.12 11.78 -1.10
CA GLN A 82 13.65 11.56 0.25
C GLN A 82 15.07 12.13 0.42
N CYS A 83 15.99 11.79 -0.49
CA CYS A 83 17.42 12.15 -0.35
C CYS A 83 17.90 13.21 -1.34
N ASN A 84 17.01 13.70 -2.22
CA ASN A 84 17.29 14.73 -3.23
C ASN A 84 18.37 14.38 -4.26
N LYS A 85 18.82 13.12 -4.33
CA LYS A 85 19.78 12.65 -5.34
C LYS A 85 19.09 12.48 -6.70
N ILE A 86 19.80 12.82 -7.76
CA ILE A 86 19.37 12.55 -9.14
C ILE A 86 19.63 11.07 -9.45
N PHE A 87 18.62 10.36 -9.93
CA PHE A 87 18.70 8.95 -10.29
C PHE A 87 17.95 8.67 -11.59
N LYS A 88 18.28 7.54 -12.23
CA LYS A 88 17.53 7.04 -13.39
C LYS A 88 16.53 6.00 -12.91
N PRO A 89 15.22 6.27 -13.00
CA PRO A 89 14.21 5.30 -12.60
C PRO A 89 14.29 4.04 -13.49
N VAL A 90 14.19 2.88 -12.84
CA VAL A 90 14.13 1.57 -13.51
C VAL A 90 12.68 1.24 -13.85
N ASN A 91 11.77 1.54 -12.92
CA ASN A 91 10.35 1.28 -13.07
C ASN A 91 9.58 2.56 -13.38
N ILE A 92 8.53 2.45 -14.20
CA ILE A 92 7.62 3.56 -14.45
C ILE A 92 6.97 4.02 -13.14
N GLY A 93 7.04 5.33 -12.87
CA GLY A 93 6.49 5.91 -11.65
C GLY A 93 7.38 5.78 -10.42
N GLN A 94 8.62 5.31 -10.56
CA GLN A 94 9.56 5.23 -9.44
C GLN A 94 9.94 6.65 -8.95
N LEU A 95 9.56 6.97 -7.71
CA LEU A 95 9.82 8.28 -7.07
C LEU A 95 11.10 8.31 -6.22
N PHE A 96 11.61 7.14 -5.85
CA PHE A 96 12.73 6.98 -4.93
C PHE A 96 13.89 6.25 -5.58
N CYS A 97 15.12 6.66 -5.25
CA CYS A 97 16.32 6.04 -5.79
C CYS A 97 16.57 4.62 -5.24
N SER A 98 15.96 4.27 -4.11
CA SER A 98 16.05 2.94 -3.48
C SER A 98 14.78 2.64 -2.67
N ASN A 99 14.58 1.36 -2.34
CA ASN A 99 13.50 0.92 -1.46
C ASN A 99 13.63 1.56 -0.08
N ASP A 100 14.84 1.62 0.48
CA ASP A 100 15.12 2.28 1.77
C ASP A 100 14.64 3.73 1.79
N CYS A 101 14.85 4.49 0.71
CA CYS A 101 14.36 5.86 0.60
C CYS A 101 12.83 5.92 0.56
N GLY A 102 12.17 4.96 -0.08
CA GLY A 102 10.71 4.85 -0.10
C GLY A 102 10.14 4.53 1.28
N GLU A 103 10.75 3.59 2.00
CA GLU A 103 10.35 3.20 3.36
C GLU A 103 10.52 4.35 4.36
N GLN A 104 11.66 5.05 4.32
CA GLN A 104 11.90 6.22 5.17
C GLN A 104 10.92 7.35 4.89
N HIS A 105 10.58 7.58 3.62
CA HIS A 105 9.60 8.59 3.25
C HIS A 105 8.21 8.25 3.80
N GLU A 106 7.77 7.00 3.66
CA GLU A 106 6.49 6.53 4.22
C GLU A 106 6.46 6.60 5.75
N LEU A 107 7.55 6.26 6.43
CA LEU A 107 7.67 6.40 7.89
C LEU A 107 7.54 7.87 8.30
N THR A 108 8.27 8.76 7.63
CA THR A 108 8.25 10.21 7.91
C THR A 108 6.85 10.78 7.72
N LYS A 109 6.18 10.39 6.64
CA LYS A 109 4.80 10.79 6.35
C LYS A 109 3.83 10.34 7.45
N ARG A 110 3.95 9.09 7.94
CA ARG A 110 3.12 8.59 9.06
C ARG A 110 3.37 9.36 10.35
N ILE A 111 4.62 9.67 10.68
CA ILE A 111 4.98 10.45 11.87
C ILE A 111 4.36 11.85 11.79
N LEU A 112 4.49 12.53 10.65
CA LEU A 112 3.91 13.86 10.45
C LEU A 112 2.38 13.85 10.55
N GLN A 113 1.72 12.84 9.98
CA GLN A 113 0.27 12.67 10.09
C GLN A 113 -0.15 12.42 11.54
N GLY A 114 0.60 11.61 12.29
CA GLY A 114 0.37 11.39 13.72
C GLY A 114 0.50 12.68 14.54
N GLN A 115 1.54 13.48 14.28
CA GLN A 115 1.75 14.76 14.94
C GLN A 115 0.69 15.80 14.59
N ALA A 116 0.17 15.80 13.36
CA ALA A 116 -0.93 16.68 12.98
C ALA A 116 -2.22 16.30 13.73
N ALA A 117 -2.52 15.00 13.84
CA ALA A 117 -3.70 14.53 14.57
C ALA A 117 -3.65 14.88 16.07
N THR A 118 -2.49 14.80 16.73
CA THR A 118 -2.35 15.18 18.13
C THR A 118 -2.48 16.68 18.34
N LYS A 119 -1.95 17.51 17.43
CA LYS A 119 -2.12 18.97 17.49
C LYS A 119 -3.58 19.39 17.33
N GLU A 120 -4.32 18.77 16.39
CA GLU A 120 -5.74 19.04 16.21
C GLU A 120 -6.57 18.61 17.43
N ARG A 121 -6.29 17.45 18.04
CA ARG A 121 -6.92 17.04 19.30
C ARG A 121 -6.64 18.03 20.43
N ALA A 122 -5.38 18.42 20.62
CA ALA A 122 -5.02 19.40 21.66
C ALA A 122 -5.71 20.76 21.45
N LYS A 123 -5.88 21.18 20.19
CA LYS A 123 -6.63 22.40 19.85
C LYS A 123 -8.12 22.27 20.18
N HIS A 124 -8.73 21.14 19.83
CA HIS A 124 -10.12 20.84 20.14
C HIS A 124 -10.37 20.76 21.66
N ASP A 125 -9.49 20.08 22.41
CA ASP A 125 -9.61 19.96 23.87
C ASP A 125 -9.51 21.32 24.56
N LYS A 126 -8.60 22.18 24.08
CA LYS A 126 -8.47 23.56 24.56
C LYS A 126 -9.74 24.38 24.31
N GLU A 127 -10.37 24.21 23.15
CA GLU A 127 -11.62 24.88 22.80
C GLU A 127 -12.80 24.40 23.67
N ILE A 128 -12.89 23.10 23.97
CA ILE A 128 -13.86 22.54 24.92
C ILE A 128 -13.68 23.19 26.29
N LEU A 129 -12.45 23.23 26.81
CA LEU A 129 -12.16 23.80 28.13
C LEU A 129 -12.51 25.29 28.20
N GLU A 130 -12.21 26.05 27.15
CA GLU A 130 -12.55 27.47 27.09
C GLU A 130 -14.06 27.70 27.05
N ASN A 131 -14.79 26.89 26.28
CA ASN A 131 -16.25 26.96 26.23
C ASN A 131 -16.91 26.53 27.55
N ALA A 132 -16.40 25.50 28.20
CA ALA A 132 -16.86 25.08 29.53
C ALA A 132 -16.69 26.21 30.57
N ARG A 133 -15.57 26.93 30.53
CA ARG A 133 -15.28 28.07 31.42
C ARG A 133 -16.24 29.25 31.22
N LYS A 134 -16.73 29.46 30.00
CA LYS A 134 -17.74 30.51 29.69
C LYS A 134 -19.13 30.16 30.24
N LEU A 135 -19.47 28.88 30.33
CA LEU A 135 -20.78 28.42 30.79
C LEU A 135 -20.87 28.28 32.33
N ILE A 136 -19.74 28.06 33.01
CA ILE A 136 -19.67 27.90 34.47
C ILE A 136 -18.57 28.83 35.03
N PRO A 137 -18.91 30.06 35.44
CA PRO A 137 -17.91 31.06 35.85
C PRO A 137 -17.10 30.69 37.11
N ASP A 138 -17.63 29.79 37.96
CA ASP A 138 -16.97 29.30 39.18
C ASP A 138 -16.27 27.93 39.01
N PHE A 139 -16.07 27.45 37.77
CA PHE A 139 -15.37 26.19 37.54
C PHE A 139 -13.88 26.31 37.87
N LYS A 140 -13.51 25.98 39.12
CA LYS A 140 -12.11 25.75 39.51
C LYS A 140 -11.62 24.50 38.80
N THR A 141 -10.59 24.65 37.97
CA THR A 141 -9.83 23.52 37.44
C THR A 141 -9.31 22.74 38.65
N PRO A 142 -9.57 21.43 38.78
CA PRO A 142 -8.92 20.64 39.81
C PRO A 142 -7.42 20.80 39.60
N GLU A 143 -6.74 21.28 40.65
CA GLU A 143 -5.29 21.40 40.68
C GLU A 143 -4.73 20.03 40.35
N PRO A 144 -3.82 19.89 39.37
CA PRO A 144 -3.22 18.60 39.09
C PRO A 144 -2.50 18.17 40.35
N GLU A 145 -3.08 17.21 41.08
CA GLU A 145 -2.38 16.55 42.18
C GLU A 145 -1.09 16.00 41.56
N LEU A 146 0.04 16.57 41.97
CA LEU A 146 1.35 16.01 41.65
C LEU A 146 1.34 14.58 42.19
N ILE A 147 1.12 13.62 41.29
CA ILE A 147 1.53 12.24 41.49
C ILE A 147 3.07 12.31 41.50
N SER A 148 3.60 12.63 42.68
CA SER A 148 4.99 12.40 43.01
C SER A 148 5.17 10.89 43.08
N ASP A 149 6.24 10.44 42.42
CA ASP A 149 6.89 9.16 42.66
C ASP A 149 6.19 7.90 42.16
N ILE A 150 6.32 7.67 40.85
CA ILE A 150 6.77 6.35 40.36
C ILE A 150 8.01 6.61 39.50
N THR A 151 9.15 6.83 40.16
CA THR A 151 10.45 6.64 39.54
C THR A 151 10.67 5.14 39.37
N ALA A 152 10.29 4.61 38.20
CA ALA A 152 10.77 3.30 37.79
C ALA A 152 12.29 3.39 37.63
N ASP A 153 13.02 2.77 38.55
CA ASP A 153 14.48 2.63 38.48
C ASP A 153 14.85 1.87 37.19
N PRO A 154 15.58 2.48 36.24
CA PRO A 154 15.99 1.83 35.01
C PRO A 154 16.99 0.67 35.21
N ASN A 155 17.43 0.38 36.44
CA ASN A 155 18.31 -0.76 36.76
C ASN A 155 17.61 -2.00 37.34
N THR A 156 16.28 -2.06 37.34
CA THR A 156 15.57 -3.29 37.72
C THR A 156 15.79 -4.35 36.64
N LYS A 157 16.80 -5.21 36.84
CA LYS A 157 17.08 -6.36 35.97
C LYS A 157 15.85 -7.28 35.90
N PRO A 158 15.44 -7.74 34.71
CA PRO A 158 14.39 -8.74 34.58
C PRO A 158 14.99 -10.11 34.92
N SER A 159 15.08 -10.47 36.21
CA SER A 159 15.55 -11.80 36.62
C SER A 159 14.52 -12.65 37.37
N ASP A 160 13.31 -12.18 37.63
CA ASP A 160 12.29 -12.98 38.36
C ASP A 160 10.92 -12.97 37.67
N TRP A 161 10.88 -13.35 36.38
CA TRP A 161 9.66 -13.91 35.81
C TRP A 161 9.71 -15.43 35.95
N GLY A 162 9.53 -15.88 37.19
CA GLY A 162 9.30 -17.28 37.50
C GLY A 162 8.03 -17.77 36.81
N GLU A 163 8.21 -18.84 36.02
CA GLU A 163 7.28 -19.95 35.85
C GLU A 163 5.77 -19.64 35.94
N ALA A 164 5.19 -19.17 34.84
CA ALA A 164 3.77 -19.33 34.57
C ALA A 164 3.58 -19.76 33.11
N SER A 165 4.18 -20.89 32.74
CA SER A 165 3.93 -21.55 31.45
C SER A 165 3.65 -23.04 31.68
N THR A 166 2.52 -23.31 32.31
CA THR A 166 1.82 -24.59 32.19
C THR A 166 0.35 -24.33 32.51
N LEU A 167 -0.55 -25.00 31.79
CA LEU A 167 -2.02 -24.85 31.78
C LEU A 167 -2.56 -23.92 30.69
N LEU A 168 -2.46 -24.37 29.45
CA LEU A 168 -3.52 -24.22 28.44
C LEU A 168 -3.28 -25.23 27.31
N SER A 169 -3.35 -26.51 27.68
CA SER A 169 -3.55 -27.61 26.74
C SER A 169 -4.46 -28.62 27.44
N GLU A 170 -5.76 -28.50 27.18
CA GLU A 170 -6.86 -29.48 27.32
C GLU A 170 -8.16 -28.78 27.74
N ALA A 171 -8.91 -28.32 26.75
CA ALA A 171 -10.37 -28.24 26.74
C ALA A 171 -10.85 -28.14 25.29
#